data_AF-A0A0M2TYK0-F1
#
_entry.id   AF-A0A0M2TYK0-F1
#
_cell.length_a   1.000
_cell.length_b   1.000
_cell.length_c   1.000
_cell.angle_alpha   90.00
_cell.angle_beta   90.00
_cell.angle_gamma   90.00
#
_symmetry.space_group_name_H-M   'P 1'
#
loop_
_entity.id
_entity.type
_entity.pdbx_description
1 polymer ?
#
loop_
_entity_poly.entity_id
_entity_poly.type
_entity_poly.pdbx_seq_one_letter_code
_entity_poly.pdbx_strand_id
1 'polypeptide(L)'
;MKEDKLILYNNDGTETTLVNPFGPMKALYDELRKDPNAVPELSDESRAAILAEIEKGAIEDRKPMEAAYLGSKPNRHERRRAAALARKRMREEKRMR
;
A
#
# COMPACT_ATOMS: atom_id res chain seq x y z
N MET A 1 9.04 17.95 7.84
CA MET A 1 9.17 16.53 7.43
C MET A 1 10.02 15.84 8.50
N LYS A 2 9.66 14.65 8.97
CA LYS A 2 10.52 13.91 9.91
C LYS A 2 11.67 13.33 9.08
N GLU A 3 12.90 13.73 9.38
CA GLU A 3 14.09 13.13 8.77
C GLU A 3 14.28 11.73 9.36
N ASP A 4 14.46 10.72 8.51
CA ASP A 4 14.80 9.38 8.96
C ASP A 4 16.20 9.42 9.59
N LYS A 5 16.30 9.09 10.88
CA LYS A 5 17.55 9.06 11.64
C LYS A 5 17.74 7.67 12.24
N LEU A 6 18.94 7.12 12.08
CA LEU A 6 19.35 5.89 12.77
C LEU A 6 20.36 6.27 13.85
N ILE A 7 20.06 5.91 15.08
CA ILE A 7 20.95 6.13 16.22
C ILE A 7 21.58 4.78 16.56
N LEU A 8 22.90 4.71 16.46
CA LEU A 8 23.70 3.56 16.84
C LEU A 8 24.25 3.79 18.24
N TYR A 9 23.99 2.85 19.14
CA TYR A 9 24.58 2.82 20.48
C TYR A 9 25.79 1.90 20.44
N ASN A 10 26.97 2.48 20.57
CA ASN A 10 28.22 1.74 20.53
C ASN A 10 28.53 1.11 21.90
N ASN A 11 29.31 0.02 21.90
CA ASN A 11 29.68 -0.69 23.14
C ASN A 11 30.57 0.15 24.08
N ASP A 12 31.18 1.22 23.57
CA ASP A 12 31.97 2.19 24.33
C ASP A 12 31.11 3.27 25.02
N GLY A 13 29.78 3.19 24.88
CA GLY A 13 28.82 4.15 25.45
C GLY A 13 28.64 5.40 24.60
N THR A 14 29.24 5.48 23.40
CA THR A 14 29.03 6.59 22.48
C THR A 14 27.80 6.38 21.59
N GLU A 15 27.17 7.49 21.19
CA GLU A 15 26.04 7.49 20.27
C GLU A 15 26.47 8.03 18.90
N THR A 16 26.17 7.28 17.84
CA THR A 16 26.39 7.73 16.46
C THR A 16 25.03 7.94 15.79
N THR A 17 24.71 9.17 15.43
CA THR A 17 23.48 9.49 14.70
C THR A 17 23.76 9.61 13.20
N LEU A 18 23.15 8.73 12.42
CA LEU A 18 23.14 8.79 10.97
C LEU A 18 21.88 9.50 10.50
N VAL A 19 22.05 10.59 9.76
CA VAL A 19 20.96 11.33 9.12
C VAL A 19 20.73 10.78 7.73
N ASN A 20 19.48 10.40 7.42
CA ASN A 20 19.09 9.77 6.17
C ASN A 20 19.91 8.52 5.77
N PRO A 21 20.08 7.54 6.69
CA PRO A 21 20.94 6.37 6.47
C PRO A 21 20.46 5.48 5.31
N PHE A 22 19.15 5.48 5.05
CA PHE A 22 18.52 4.64 4.02
C PHE A 22 18.16 5.41 2.75
N GLY A 23 18.46 6.71 2.67
CA GLY A 23 18.13 7.55 1.53
C GLY A 23 18.62 7.01 0.18
N PRO A 24 19.90 6.61 0.07
CA PRO A 24 20.41 6.04 -1.18
C PRO A 24 19.71 4.73 -1.57
N MET A 25 19.44 3.85 -0.61
CA MET A 25 18.74 2.59 -0.86
C MET A 25 17.29 2.86 -1.31
N LYS A 26 16.61 3.81 -0.68
CA LYS A 26 15.27 4.22 -1.09
C LYS A 26 15.24 4.78 -2.52
N ALA A 27 16.21 5.62 -2.88
CA ALA A 27 16.33 6.16 -4.23
C ALA A 27 16.51 5.05 -5.27
N LEU A 28 17.37 4.06 -4.97
CA LEU A 28 17.58 2.88 -5.81
C LEU A 28 16.27 2.09 -6.02
N TYR A 29 15.55 1.80 -4.95
CA TYR A 29 14.27 1.07 -5.02
C TYR A 29 13.21 1.87 -5.78
N ASP A 30 13.15 3.19 -5.59
CA ASP A 30 12.21 4.08 -6.30
C ASP A 30 12.51 4.17 -7.80
N GLU A 31 13.78 4.12 -8.19
CA GLU A 31 14.21 4.07 -9.61
C GLU A 31 13.84 2.74 -10.25
N LEU A 32 14.21 1.62 -9.62
CA LEU A 32 13.89 0.27 -10.12
C LEU A 32 12.39 0.00 -10.19
N ARG A 33 11.60 0.64 -9.32
CA ARG A 33 10.13 0.57 -9.35
C ARG A 33 9.54 1.26 -10.57
N LYS A 34 10.17 2.32 -11.08
CA LYS A 34 9.73 3.05 -12.28
C LYS A 34 10.21 2.38 -13.55
N ASP A 35 11.47 1.96 -13.57
CA ASP A 35 12.11 1.26 -14.67
C ASP A 35 12.98 0.11 -14.13
N PRO A 36 12.63 -1.16 -14.40
CA PRO A 36 13.39 -2.32 -13.97
C PRO A 36 14.86 -2.33 -14.40
N ASN A 37 15.22 -1.57 -15.44
CA ASN A 37 16.57 -1.52 -15.98
C ASN A 37 17.31 -0.20 -15.68
N ALA A 38 16.75 0.64 -14.81
CA ALA A 38 17.31 1.96 -14.48
C ALA A 38 18.77 1.90 -13.97
N VAL A 39 19.14 0.80 -13.31
CA VAL A 39 20.46 0.63 -12.68
C VAL A 39 21.20 -0.52 -13.38
N PRO A 40 21.91 -0.22 -14.49
CA PRO A 40 22.59 -1.24 -15.29
C PRO A 40 23.78 -1.88 -14.57
N GLU A 41 24.31 -1.22 -13.53
CA GLU A 41 25.43 -1.73 -12.72
C GLU A 41 25.04 -2.96 -11.87
N LEU A 42 23.74 -3.17 -11.62
CA LEU A 42 23.27 -4.36 -10.93
C LEU A 42 23.36 -5.59 -11.84
N SER A 43 23.91 -6.67 -11.30
CA SER A 43 23.80 -7.99 -11.90
C SER A 43 22.33 -8.41 -12.04
N ASP A 44 22.06 -9.29 -13.00
CA ASP A 44 20.70 -9.77 -13.25
C ASP A 44 20.11 -10.46 -12.01
N GLU A 45 20.92 -11.20 -11.26
CA GLU A 45 20.51 -11.87 -10.02
C GLU A 45 20.09 -10.87 -8.93
N SER A 46 20.92 -9.85 -8.68
CA SER A 46 20.62 -8.83 -7.66
C SER A 46 19.40 -8.00 -8.05
N ARG A 47 19.28 -7.66 -9.34
CA ARG A 47 18.13 -6.94 -9.88
C ARG A 47 16.84 -7.75 -9.70
N ALA A 48 16.85 -9.03 -10.05
CA ALA A 48 15.69 -9.90 -9.88
C ALA A 48 15.28 -10.03 -8.40
N ALA A 49 16.25 -10.14 -7.48
CA ALA A 49 15.98 -10.19 -6.04
C ALA A 49 15.31 -8.91 -5.52
N ILE A 50 15.83 -7.74 -5.91
CA ILE A 50 15.29 -6.43 -5.48
C ILE A 50 13.89 -6.21 -6.07
N LEU A 51 13.67 -6.53 -7.35
CA LEU A 51 12.35 -6.40 -7.97
C LEU A 51 11.30 -7.31 -7.31
N ALA A 52 11.67 -8.54 -6.95
CA ALA A 52 10.79 -9.45 -6.21
C ALA A 52 10.44 -8.91 -4.81
N GLU A 53 11.38 -8.24 -4.14
CA GLU A 53 11.14 -7.58 -2.86
C GLU A 53 10.19 -6.38 -3.00
N ILE A 54 10.39 -5.54 -4.03
CA ILE A 54 9.51 -4.42 -4.37
C ILE A 54 8.08 -4.92 -4.63
N GLU A 55 7.92 -6.02 -5.36
CA GLU A 55 6.61 -6.61 -5.65
C GLU A 55 5.92 -7.14 -4.39
N LYS A 56 6.66 -7.82 -3.50
CA LYS A 56 6.13 -8.28 -2.20
C LYS A 56 5.65 -7.12 -1.33
N GLY A 57 6.44 -6.05 -1.22
CA GLY A 57 6.04 -4.86 -0.48
C GLY A 57 4.78 -4.20 -1.04
N ALA A 58 4.64 -4.14 -2.37
CA ALA A 58 3.45 -3.59 -3.02
C ALA A 58 2.17 -4.41 -2.76
N ILE A 59 2.30 -5.73 -2.57
CA ILE A 59 1.18 -6.61 -2.21
C ILE A 59 0.73 -6.37 -0.76
N GLU A 60 1.67 -6.17 0.16
CA GLU A 60 1.36 -5.95 1.58
C GLU A 60 0.70 -4.60 1.84
N ASP A 61 1.12 -3.53 1.15
CA ASP A 61 0.49 -2.20 1.24
C ASP A 61 -0.95 -2.17 0.68
N ARG A 62 -1.32 -3.10 -0.21
CA ARG A 62 -2.68 -3.19 -0.77
C ARG A 62 -3.68 -3.91 0.14
N LYS A 63 -3.22 -4.85 0.97
CA LYS A 63 -4.07 -5.60 1.91
C LYS A 63 -4.90 -4.73 2.87
N PRO A 64 -4.37 -3.65 3.48
CA PRO A 64 -5.17 -2.81 4.38
C PRO A 64 -6.27 -2.02 3.65
N MET A 65 -6.09 -1.69 2.36
CA MET A 65 -7.06 -0.94 1.57
C MET A 65 -8.27 -1.80 1.17
N GLU A 66 -8.05 -3.05 0.78
CA GLU A 66 -9.14 -4.00 0.50
C GLU A 66 -9.93 -4.34 1.77
N ALA A 67 -9.25 -4.54 2.91
CA ALA A 67 -9.93 -4.78 4.18
C ALA A 67 -10.81 -3.60 4.63
N ALA A 68 -10.36 -2.35 4.42
CA ALA A 68 -11.15 -1.16 4.68
C ALA A 68 -12.36 -1.02 3.72
N TYR A 69 -12.21 -1.42 2.46
CA TYR A 69 -13.27 -1.36 1.46
C TYR A 69 -14.36 -2.43 1.70
N LEU A 70 -13.98 -3.67 2.01
CA LEU A 70 -14.91 -4.76 2.34
C LEU A 70 -15.63 -4.57 3.69
N GLY A 71 -15.07 -3.78 4.62
CA GLY A 71 -15.68 -3.45 5.91
C GLY A 71 -16.60 -2.22 5.91
N SER A 72 -16.72 -1.51 4.78
CA SER A 72 -17.49 -0.27 4.69
C SER A 72 -19.00 -0.55 4.72
N LYS A 73 -19.62 -0.45 5.89
CA LYS A 73 -21.08 -0.52 6.06
C LYS A 73 -21.75 0.50 5.11
N PRO A 74 -22.79 0.12 4.35
CA PRO A 74 -23.41 1.00 3.36
C PRO A 74 -23.93 2.29 4.00
N ASN A 75 -23.65 3.42 3.37
CA ASN A 75 -23.98 4.73 3.89
C ASN A 75 -25.51 4.92 3.97
N ARG A 76 -26.01 5.81 4.85
CA ARG A 76 -27.45 6.06 5.06
C ARG A 76 -28.22 6.30 3.76
N HIS A 77 -27.60 6.95 2.79
CA HIS A 77 -28.18 7.23 1.47
C HIS A 77 -28.38 5.96 0.62
N GLU A 78 -27.40 5.07 0.61
CA GLU A 78 -27.45 3.80 -0.13
C GLU A 78 -28.49 2.87 0.48
N ARG A 79 -28.55 2.79 1.82
CA ARG A 79 -29.59 2.04 2.54
C ARG A 79 -31.00 2.55 2.21
N ARG A 80 -31.17 3.87 2.10
CA ARG A 80 -32.45 4.50 1.70
C ARG A 80 -32.82 4.18 0.26
N ARG A 81 -31.87 4.27 -0.67
CA ARG A 81 -32.10 3.91 -2.08
C ARG A 81 -32.46 2.44 -2.25
N ALA A 82 -31.74 1.54 -1.59
CA ALA A 82 -32.02 0.10 -1.60
C ALA A 82 -33.43 -0.21 -1.05
N ALA A 83 -33.81 0.41 0.08
CA ALA A 83 -35.13 0.24 0.65
C ALA A 83 -36.26 0.78 -0.27
N ALA A 84 -36.03 1.90 -0.95
CA ALA A 84 -37.00 2.46 -1.89
C ALA A 84 -37.20 1.56 -3.12
N LEU A 85 -36.10 1.02 -3.67
CA LEU A 85 -36.14 0.06 -4.78
C LEU A 85 -36.86 -1.23 -4.40
N ALA A 86 -36.59 -1.78 -3.22
CA ALA A 86 -37.27 -2.98 -2.73
C ALA A 86 -38.79 -2.76 -2.58
N ARG A 87 -39.21 -1.61 -2.04
CA ARG A 87 -40.63 -1.25 -1.93
C ARG A 87 -41.30 -1.09 -3.29
N LYS A 88 -40.58 -0.58 -4.29
CA LYS A 88 -41.10 -0.44 -5.66
C LYS A 88 -41.32 -1.81 -6.30
N ARG A 89 -40.35 -2.71 -6.21
CA ARG A 89 -40.45 -4.09 -6.72
C ARG A 89 -41.62 -4.85 -6.11
N MET A 90 -41.80 -4.79 -4.79
CA MET A 90 -42.93 -5.42 -4.10
C MET A 90 -44.30 -4.89 -4.55
N ARG A 91 -44.39 -3.61 -4.93
CA ARG A 91 -45.63 -3.01 -5.45
C ARG A 91 -45.90 -3.42 -6.88
N GLU A 92 -44.87 -3.52 -7.71
CA GLU A 92 -44.99 -3.99 -9.09
C GLU A 92 -45.37 -5.47 -9.13
N GLU A 93 -44.76 -6.30 -8.28
CA GLU A 93 -45.08 -7.72 -8.17
C GLU A 93 -46.53 -7.97 -7.68
N LYS A 94 -47.04 -7.14 -6.77
CA LYS A 94 -48.46 -7.17 -6.36
C LYS A 94 -49.44 -6.67 -7.42
N ARG A 95 -48.98 -5.88 -8.40
CA ARG A 95 -49.82 -5.41 -9.52
C ARG A 95 -49.92 -6.41 -10.65
N MET A 96 -48.98 -7.36 -10.70
CA MET A 96 -48.92 -8.42 -11.71
C MET A 96 -49.59 -9.73 -11.26
N ARG A 97 -50.10 -9.77 -10.02
CA ARG A 97 -50.98 -10.82 -9.49
C ARG A 97 -52.41 -10.29 -9.42
#